data_AF-A0A6G7EF78-F1
#
_entry.id   AF-A0A6G7EF78-F1
#
_cell.length_a   1.000
_cell.length_b   1.000
_cell.length_c   1.000
_cell.angle_alpha   90.00
_cell.angle_beta   90.00
_cell.angle_gamma   90.00
#
_symmetry.space_group_name_H-M   'P 1'
#
loop_
_entity.id
_entity.type
_entity.pdbx_description
1 polymer ?
#
loop_
_entity_poly.entity_id
_entity_poly.type
_entity_poly.pdbx_seq_one_letter_code
_entity_poly.pdbx_strand_id
1 'polypeptide(L)'
;MVAFLSAMIVEAERESGTVHAVVLPELALAGETIEQVAAALGARHVELELFIAGILDHDADGRERNCAYTVRYFGGEMAHRWRQPKHHRWKLEQNQIKRYSFGYALNPERDWWECIDVSNRSCAFSVIRPGATIATLVCEDLARFDPVMPVINAVGPTLLVGLLMDGPQWESRWPGRYATVLAEDPGCSVLTVTSLGMIRRSTPPGKSPPCEIALWKEPGAAAESLTLPANHHGLLLALTLAPDPRQTLDRRADQAGGARLRLSGVQGVKLQRFDDFPDLEVSA
;
A
#
# COMPACT_ATOMS: atom_id res chain seq x y z
N MET A 1 -17.95 5.52 -2.36
CA MET A 1 -16.69 4.74 -2.22
C MET A 1 -16.95 3.24 -2.23
N VAL A 2 -17.78 2.70 -1.33
CA VAL A 2 -18.02 1.25 -1.24
C VAL A 2 -18.51 0.64 -2.55
N ALA A 3 -19.49 1.26 -3.21
CA ALA A 3 -19.99 0.82 -4.52
C ALA A 3 -18.87 0.75 -5.57
N PHE A 4 -18.01 1.77 -5.64
CA PHE A 4 -16.85 1.78 -6.55
C PHE A 4 -15.87 0.64 -6.27
N LEU A 5 -15.46 0.44 -5.01
CA LEU A 5 -14.52 -0.63 -4.65
C LEU A 5 -15.13 -2.01 -4.86
N SER A 6 -16.41 -2.19 -4.55
CA SER A 6 -17.13 -3.44 -4.80
C SER A 6 -17.24 -3.74 -6.29
N ALA A 7 -17.56 -2.75 -7.11
CA ALA A 7 -17.58 -2.87 -8.57
C ALA A 7 -16.19 -3.26 -9.12
N MET A 8 -15.12 -2.68 -8.57
CA MET A 8 -13.75 -3.01 -8.96
C MET A 8 -13.39 -4.46 -8.61
N ILE A 9 -13.81 -4.95 -7.43
CA ILE A 9 -13.62 -6.35 -7.04
C ILE A 9 -14.34 -7.26 -8.03
N VAL A 10 -15.63 -7.04 -8.29
CA VAL A 10 -16.43 -7.87 -9.21
C VAL A 10 -15.81 -7.90 -10.61
N GLU A 11 -15.35 -6.76 -11.13
CA GLU A 11 -14.73 -6.72 -12.45
C GLU A 11 -13.37 -7.41 -12.47
N ALA A 12 -12.58 -7.30 -11.41
CA ALA A 12 -11.33 -8.05 -11.27
C ALA A 12 -11.59 -9.57 -11.19
N GLU A 13 -12.65 -9.99 -10.52
CA GLU A 13 -13.02 -11.41 -10.37
C GLU A 13 -13.45 -12.05 -11.68
N ARG A 14 -14.00 -11.27 -12.62
CA ARG A 14 -14.31 -11.73 -13.98
C ARG A 14 -13.05 -12.10 -14.77
N GLU A 15 -11.93 -11.46 -14.49
CA GLU A 15 -10.67 -11.64 -15.23
C GLU A 15 -9.82 -12.80 -14.69
N SER A 16 -9.64 -12.90 -13.36
CA SER A 16 -8.70 -13.87 -12.78
C SER A 16 -9.25 -14.68 -11.59
N GLY A 17 -10.56 -14.64 -11.34
CA GLY A 17 -11.18 -15.28 -10.17
C GLY A 17 -11.02 -14.48 -8.88
N THR A 18 -11.15 -15.14 -7.74
CA THR A 18 -11.30 -14.53 -6.40
C THR A 18 -10.28 -13.43 -6.05
N VAL A 19 -10.78 -12.29 -5.57
CA VAL A 19 -9.94 -11.22 -5.02
C VAL A 19 -9.82 -11.37 -3.51
N HIS A 20 -8.62 -11.70 -3.04
CA HIS A 20 -8.34 -11.92 -1.62
C HIS A 20 -7.96 -10.65 -0.85
N ALA A 21 -7.49 -9.62 -1.56
CA ALA A 21 -6.96 -8.41 -0.93
C ALA A 21 -7.24 -7.14 -1.73
N VAL A 22 -7.49 -6.04 -1.03
CA VAL A 22 -7.58 -4.68 -1.59
C VAL A 22 -6.57 -3.76 -0.91
N VAL A 23 -5.80 -3.01 -1.70
CA VAL A 23 -4.79 -2.06 -1.20
C VAL A 23 -5.03 -0.69 -1.83
N LEU A 24 -5.11 0.35 -0.99
CA LEU A 24 -5.25 1.75 -1.40
C LEU A 24 -4.06 2.60 -0.90
N PRO A 25 -3.62 3.61 -1.67
CA PRO A 25 -2.43 4.41 -1.34
C PRO A 25 -2.58 5.26 -0.08
N GLU A 26 -1.49 5.96 0.30
CA GLU A 26 -1.46 6.91 1.41
C GLU A 26 -2.57 7.96 1.27
N LEU A 27 -3.27 8.25 2.37
CA LEU A 27 -4.37 9.22 2.44
C LEU A 27 -5.48 9.01 1.38
N ALA A 28 -5.77 7.77 1.01
CA ALA A 28 -6.84 7.46 0.05
C ALA A 28 -8.25 7.66 0.61
N LEU A 29 -8.43 7.53 1.93
CA LEU A 29 -9.73 7.63 2.61
C LEU A 29 -9.65 8.49 3.87
N ALA A 30 -10.81 9.00 4.30
CA ALA A 30 -10.97 9.69 5.57
C ALA A 30 -11.23 8.66 6.69
N GLY A 31 -10.57 8.84 7.84
CA GLY A 31 -10.61 7.93 8.98
C GLY A 31 -12.00 7.76 9.58
N GLU A 32 -12.88 8.76 9.42
CA GLU A 32 -14.27 8.74 9.88
C GLU A 32 -15.12 7.72 9.10
N THR A 33 -14.77 7.46 7.83
CA THR A 33 -15.56 6.59 6.94
C THR A 33 -14.98 5.19 6.80
N ILE A 34 -13.75 4.97 7.27
CA ILE A 34 -12.99 3.76 6.94
C ILE A 34 -13.61 2.48 7.48
N GLU A 35 -14.16 2.49 8.71
CA GLU A 35 -14.75 1.30 9.31
C GLU A 35 -16.03 0.88 8.58
N GLN A 36 -16.85 1.86 8.18
CA GLN A 36 -18.05 1.61 7.39
C GLN A 36 -17.70 1.03 6.02
N VAL A 37 -16.67 1.59 5.35
CA VAL A 37 -16.18 1.07 4.07
C VAL A 37 -15.69 -0.35 4.22
N ALA A 38 -14.86 -0.63 5.23
CA ALA A 38 -14.28 -1.95 5.45
C ALA A 38 -15.35 -3.01 5.80
N ALA A 39 -16.28 -2.69 6.71
CA ALA A 39 -17.36 -3.60 7.08
C ALA A 39 -18.23 -3.93 5.86
N ALA A 40 -18.60 -2.90 5.09
CA ALA A 40 -19.46 -3.05 3.93
C ALA A 40 -18.78 -3.77 2.75
N LEU A 41 -17.44 -3.74 2.66
CA LEU A 41 -16.68 -4.57 1.72
C LEU A 41 -16.65 -6.03 2.16
N GLY A 42 -16.33 -6.32 3.42
CA GLY A 42 -16.31 -7.69 3.93
C GLY A 42 -17.67 -8.38 3.80
N ALA A 43 -18.75 -7.69 4.17
CA ALA A 43 -20.11 -8.22 4.06
C ALA A 43 -20.54 -8.54 2.61
N ARG A 44 -20.01 -7.81 1.62
CA ARG A 44 -20.33 -8.01 0.20
C ARG A 44 -19.43 -9.04 -0.48
N HIS A 45 -18.19 -9.19 -0.01
CA HIS A 45 -17.15 -10.01 -0.64
C HIS A 45 -16.58 -10.97 0.40
N VAL A 46 -17.24 -12.11 0.60
CA VAL A 46 -16.95 -13.04 1.71
C VAL A 46 -15.55 -13.66 1.62
N GLU A 47 -15.02 -13.74 0.41
CA GLU A 47 -13.68 -14.25 0.08
C GLU A 47 -12.57 -13.20 0.23
N LEU A 48 -12.93 -11.92 0.46
CA LEU A 48 -11.95 -10.90 0.80
C LEU A 48 -11.39 -11.24 2.18
N GLU A 49 -10.06 -11.23 2.31
CA GLU A 49 -9.36 -11.61 3.55
C GLU A 49 -8.53 -10.48 4.13
N LEU A 50 -8.20 -9.49 3.29
CA LEU A 50 -7.31 -8.38 3.63
C LEU A 50 -7.79 -7.08 2.98
N PHE A 51 -7.86 -6.01 3.77
CA PHE A 51 -8.02 -4.65 3.27
C PHE A 51 -6.98 -3.74 3.91
N ILE A 52 -6.24 -3.00 3.08
CA ILE A 52 -5.23 -2.03 3.51
C ILE A 52 -5.53 -0.69 2.84
N ALA A 53 -5.58 0.38 3.61
CA ALA A 53 -5.74 1.72 3.07
C ALA A 53 -4.95 2.75 3.87
N GLY A 54 -4.39 3.75 3.19
CA GLY A 54 -3.89 4.94 3.85
C GLY A 54 -5.07 5.85 4.20
N ILE A 55 -5.08 6.37 5.43
CA ILE A 55 -6.15 7.22 5.94
C ILE A 55 -5.61 8.48 6.62
N LEU A 56 -6.38 9.57 6.53
CA LEU A 56 -6.25 10.71 7.45
C LEU A 56 -7.12 10.44 8.67
N ASP A 57 -6.51 10.29 9.83
CA ASP A 57 -7.17 10.04 11.11
C ASP A 57 -6.88 11.20 12.08
N HIS A 58 -7.44 11.14 13.29
CA HIS A 58 -7.21 12.12 14.34
C HIS A 58 -6.82 11.43 15.66
N ASP A 59 -5.96 12.07 16.44
CA ASP A 59 -5.69 11.64 17.82
C ASP A 59 -6.80 12.08 18.79
N ALA A 60 -6.66 11.72 20.07
CA ALA A 60 -7.64 12.06 21.10
C ALA A 60 -7.80 13.58 21.32
N ASP A 61 -6.80 14.38 20.94
CA ASP A 61 -6.81 15.83 21.03
C ASP A 61 -7.22 16.50 19.69
N GLY A 62 -7.63 15.71 18.70
CA GLY A 62 -8.04 16.18 17.37
C GLY A 62 -6.88 16.53 16.44
N ARG A 63 -5.64 16.13 16.73
CA ARG A 63 -4.50 16.35 15.85
C ARG A 63 -4.49 15.33 14.73
N GLU A 64 -4.27 15.80 13.50
CA GLU A 64 -4.20 14.95 12.31
C GLU A 64 -3.12 13.87 12.45
N ARG A 65 -3.44 12.65 12.02
CA ARG A 65 -2.55 11.50 11.94
C ARG A 65 -2.68 10.85 10.58
N ASN A 66 -1.55 10.65 9.92
CA ASN A 66 -1.50 9.86 8.70
C ASN A 66 -1.30 8.39 9.09
N CYS A 67 -2.24 7.52 8.78
CA CYS A 67 -2.25 6.14 9.26
C CYS A 67 -2.41 5.14 8.12
N ALA A 68 -1.84 3.95 8.28
CA ALA A 68 -2.31 2.76 7.58
C ALA A 68 -3.43 2.11 8.40
N TYR A 69 -4.58 1.91 7.77
CA TYR A 69 -5.66 1.08 8.30
C TYR A 69 -5.59 -0.30 7.66
N THR A 70 -5.59 -1.35 8.47
CA THR A 70 -5.57 -2.73 7.96
C THR A 70 -6.63 -3.58 8.64
N VAL A 71 -7.29 -4.43 7.85
CA VAL A 71 -8.32 -5.36 8.30
C VAL A 71 -8.02 -6.75 7.80
N ARG A 72 -8.21 -7.73 8.68
CA ARG A 72 -8.28 -9.15 8.35
C ARG A 72 -9.71 -9.62 8.46
N TYR A 73 -10.20 -10.21 7.39
CA TYR A 73 -11.54 -10.76 7.32
C TYR A 73 -11.52 -12.28 7.44
N PHE A 74 -12.61 -12.84 7.98
CA PHE A 74 -12.90 -14.27 7.93
C PHE A 74 -14.41 -14.44 7.67
N GLY A 75 -14.76 -14.98 6.50
CA GLY A 75 -16.16 -15.17 6.10
C GLY A 75 -16.94 -13.85 6.04
N GLY A 76 -16.32 -12.79 5.54
CA GLY A 76 -16.90 -11.44 5.44
C GLY A 76 -16.89 -10.60 6.72
N GLU A 77 -16.54 -11.17 7.88
CA GLU A 77 -16.48 -10.46 9.16
C GLU A 77 -15.09 -9.88 9.43
N MET A 78 -15.02 -8.67 9.98
CA MET A 78 -13.76 -7.98 10.33
C MET A 78 -13.13 -8.56 11.62
N ALA A 79 -12.52 -9.73 11.55
CA ALA A 79 -11.98 -10.42 12.72
C ALA A 79 -10.85 -9.66 13.43
N HIS A 80 -9.95 -9.02 12.68
CA HIS A 80 -8.91 -8.17 13.25
C HIS A 80 -8.79 -6.86 12.47
N ARG A 81 -8.57 -5.76 13.18
CA ARG A 81 -8.34 -4.45 12.57
C ARG A 81 -7.38 -3.63 13.41
N TRP A 82 -6.58 -2.81 12.77
CA TRP A 82 -5.69 -1.88 13.48
C TRP A 82 -5.40 -0.64 12.64
N ARG A 83 -5.02 0.42 13.35
CA ARG A 83 -4.54 1.69 12.81
C ARG A 83 -3.06 1.81 13.18
N GLN A 84 -2.22 1.99 12.17
CA GLN A 84 -0.79 2.20 12.37
C GLN A 84 -0.44 3.63 11.96
N PRO A 85 -0.10 4.53 12.91
CA PRO A 85 0.34 5.86 12.55
C PRO A 85 1.68 5.81 11.82
N LYS A 86 1.85 6.70 10.86
CA LYS A 86 3.12 6.99 10.20
C LYS A 86 4.15 7.42 11.23
N HIS A 87 5.38 6.91 11.12
CA HIS A 87 6.44 7.14 12.09
C HIS A 87 7.21 8.44 11.82
N HIS A 88 7.24 8.86 10.56
CA HIS A 88 8.01 10.01 10.07
C HIS A 88 7.15 11.03 9.36
N ARG A 89 7.33 12.30 9.73
CA ARG A 89 6.77 13.42 8.96
C ARG A 89 7.51 13.54 7.64
N TRP A 90 6.77 13.80 6.57
CA TRP A 90 7.38 14.20 5.31
C TRP A 90 7.94 15.62 5.43
N LYS A 91 9.21 15.79 5.06
CA LYS A 91 9.87 17.09 4.90
C LYS A 91 9.85 17.49 3.42
N LEU A 92 9.12 18.55 3.11
CA LEU A 92 9.07 19.16 1.79
C LEU A 92 10.19 20.18 1.61
N GLU A 93 11.13 19.85 0.75
CA GLU A 93 12.24 20.74 0.36
C GLU A 93 11.95 21.48 -0.94
N GLN A 94 12.77 22.50 -1.26
CA GLN A 94 12.63 23.34 -2.45
C GLN A 94 12.33 22.55 -3.74
N ASN A 95 13.08 21.47 -3.99
CA ASN A 95 12.93 20.66 -5.20
C ASN A 95 11.58 19.94 -5.25
N GLN A 96 11.07 19.47 -4.12
CA GLN A 96 9.77 18.82 -4.03
C GLN A 96 8.63 19.84 -4.13
N ILE A 97 8.76 21.00 -3.49
CA ILE A 97 7.79 22.10 -3.60
C ILE A 97 7.61 22.52 -5.06
N LYS A 98 8.72 22.66 -5.79
CA LYS A 98 8.70 22.93 -7.25
C LYS A 98 8.11 21.76 -8.03
N ARG A 99 8.57 20.53 -7.77
CA ARG A 99 8.12 19.31 -8.48
C ARG A 99 6.61 19.10 -8.39
N TYR A 100 6.04 19.25 -7.20
CA TYR A 100 4.61 19.02 -6.96
C TYR A 100 3.76 20.28 -7.15
N SER A 101 4.36 21.39 -7.60
CA SER A 101 3.69 22.67 -7.84
C SER A 101 2.97 23.21 -6.60
N PHE A 102 3.64 23.17 -5.44
CA PHE A 102 3.15 23.73 -4.16
C PHE A 102 3.62 25.16 -3.88
N GLY A 103 4.38 25.77 -4.79
CA GLY A 103 4.97 27.11 -4.60
C GLY A 103 3.94 28.25 -4.40
N TYR A 104 2.67 28.02 -4.71
CA TYR A 104 1.59 28.97 -4.43
C TYR A 104 1.19 29.01 -2.94
N ALA A 105 1.44 27.93 -2.20
CA ALA A 105 1.07 27.78 -0.80
C ALA A 105 2.28 27.71 0.14
N LEU A 106 3.39 27.14 -0.33
CA LEU A 106 4.60 26.89 0.46
C LEU A 106 5.76 27.68 -0.13
N ASN A 107 6.42 28.51 0.70
CA ASN A 107 7.62 29.23 0.27
C ASN A 107 8.75 28.23 -0.04
N PRO A 108 9.27 28.17 -1.29
CA PRO A 108 10.31 27.23 -1.70
C PRO A 108 11.70 27.52 -1.11
N GLU A 109 11.90 28.63 -0.40
CA GLU A 109 13.13 28.96 0.32
C GLU A 109 13.16 28.42 1.76
N ARG A 110 12.09 27.74 2.18
CA ARG A 110 11.97 27.12 3.50
C ARG A 110 11.70 25.63 3.37
N ASP A 111 12.09 24.92 4.41
CA ASP A 111 11.70 23.52 4.61
C ASP A 111 10.36 23.47 5.34
N TRP A 112 9.43 22.68 4.80
CA TRP A 112 8.10 22.49 5.38
C TRP A 112 7.95 21.08 5.89
N TRP A 113 7.44 20.93 7.11
CA TRP A 113 7.19 19.62 7.71
C TRP A 113 5.69 19.35 7.70
N GLU A 114 5.32 18.12 7.35
CA GLU A 114 3.96 17.59 7.48
C GLU A 114 3.45 17.82 8.91
N CYS A 115 2.29 18.48 9.05
CA CYS A 115 1.71 18.84 10.33
C CYS A 115 0.85 17.71 10.90
N ILE A 116 1.48 16.58 11.21
CA ILE A 116 0.81 15.41 11.80
C ILE A 116 1.41 15.04 13.14
N ASP A 117 0.61 14.39 13.98
CA ASP A 117 1.11 13.71 15.17
C ASP A 117 1.73 12.35 14.81
N VAL A 118 2.94 12.11 15.31
CA VAL A 118 3.71 10.86 15.08
C VAL A 118 4.06 10.19 16.41
N SER A 119 3.32 10.52 17.47
CA SER A 119 3.45 9.89 18.79
C SER A 119 2.82 8.49 18.81
N ASN A 120 3.13 7.70 19.84
CA ASN A 120 2.58 6.34 20.02
C ASN A 120 2.77 5.44 18.80
N ARG A 121 4.01 5.44 18.28
CA ARG A 121 4.43 4.64 17.14
C ARG A 121 4.24 3.15 17.40
N SER A 122 3.70 2.46 16.41
CA SER A 122 3.50 1.02 16.44
C SER A 122 3.78 0.45 15.06
N CYS A 123 4.28 -0.79 15.01
CA CYS A 123 4.47 -1.53 13.77
C CYS A 123 3.75 -2.86 13.91
N ALA A 124 2.74 -3.10 13.09
CA ALA A 124 1.91 -4.28 13.16
C ALA A 124 2.36 -5.32 12.12
N PHE A 125 2.31 -6.58 12.54
CA PHE A 125 2.57 -7.75 11.69
C PHE A 125 1.38 -8.68 11.76
N SER A 126 0.96 -9.24 10.63
CA SER A 126 -0.15 -10.20 10.57
C SER A 126 0.21 -11.41 9.72
N VAL A 127 -0.20 -12.60 10.16
CA VAL A 127 0.00 -13.85 9.40
C VAL A 127 -1.14 -14.01 8.41
N ILE A 128 -0.88 -13.79 7.11
CA ILE A 128 -1.90 -13.86 6.06
C ILE A 128 -2.12 -15.28 5.54
N ARG A 129 -1.10 -16.13 5.61
CA ARG A 129 -1.14 -17.56 5.25
C ARG A 129 -0.14 -18.31 6.14
N PRO A 130 -0.24 -19.65 6.26
CA PRO A 130 0.82 -20.44 6.88
C PRO A 130 2.18 -20.09 6.27
N GLY A 131 3.15 -19.70 7.12
CA GLY A 131 4.50 -19.30 6.69
C GLY A 131 4.61 -17.91 6.04
N ALA A 132 3.51 -17.14 5.92
CA ALA A 132 3.50 -15.83 5.25
C ALA A 132 2.96 -14.71 6.14
N THR A 133 3.78 -13.68 6.35
CA THR A 133 3.47 -12.49 7.16
C THR A 133 3.41 -11.22 6.30
N ILE A 134 2.64 -10.24 6.76
CA ILE A 134 2.53 -8.92 6.14
C ILE A 134 2.86 -7.82 7.14
N ALA A 135 3.48 -6.75 6.65
CA ALA A 135 3.62 -5.47 7.32
C ALA A 135 3.31 -4.32 6.36
N THR A 136 2.93 -3.16 6.89
CA THR A 136 2.61 -1.97 6.11
C THR A 136 3.46 -0.79 6.58
N LEU A 137 4.04 -0.03 5.66
CA LEU A 137 4.76 1.21 5.92
C LEU A 137 4.08 2.37 5.20
N VAL A 138 4.17 3.57 5.76
CA VAL A 138 3.60 4.78 5.16
C VAL A 138 4.72 5.73 4.74
N CYS A 139 4.88 5.89 3.43
CA CYS A 139 5.70 6.92 2.80
C CYS A 139 7.14 6.98 3.34
N GLU A 140 7.47 8.05 4.05
CA GLU A 140 8.80 8.31 4.61
C GLU A 140 9.30 7.18 5.53
N ASP A 141 8.40 6.37 6.11
CA ASP A 141 8.74 5.19 6.91
C ASP A 141 9.54 4.15 6.11
N LEU A 142 9.34 4.08 4.79
CA LEU A 142 10.11 3.20 3.90
C LEU A 142 11.58 3.64 3.76
N ALA A 143 11.88 4.93 3.96
CA ALA A 143 13.19 5.53 3.70
C ALA A 143 13.99 5.86 4.96
N ARG A 144 13.41 5.66 6.14
CA ARG A 144 14.01 6.05 7.42
C ARG A 144 14.32 4.82 8.25
N PHE A 145 15.52 4.81 8.83
CA PHE A 145 16.01 3.68 9.60
C PHE A 145 15.29 3.60 10.96
N ASP A 146 15.62 4.50 11.89
CA ASP A 146 14.93 4.58 13.17
C ASP A 146 13.53 5.20 13.00
N PRO A 147 12.47 4.74 13.66
CA PRO A 147 12.46 3.61 14.59
C PRO A 147 12.00 2.28 13.98
N VAL A 148 11.43 2.28 12.77
CA VAL A 148 10.65 1.14 12.25
C VAL A 148 11.51 0.11 11.51
N MET A 149 12.58 0.53 10.82
CA MET A 149 13.38 -0.36 9.99
C MET A 149 14.07 -1.48 10.78
N PRO A 150 14.63 -1.26 11.98
CA PRO A 150 15.16 -2.36 12.80
C PRO A 150 14.13 -3.45 13.10
N VAL A 151 12.87 -3.06 13.33
CA VAL A 151 11.78 -4.00 13.62
C VAL A 151 11.40 -4.78 12.35
N ILE A 152 11.30 -4.10 11.21
CA ILE A 152 11.06 -4.74 9.91
C ILE A 152 12.18 -5.73 9.58
N ASN A 153 13.45 -5.35 9.73
CA ASN A 153 14.59 -6.21 9.45
C ASN A 153 14.67 -7.40 10.42
N ALA A 154 14.32 -7.21 11.69
CA ALA A 154 14.31 -8.29 12.68
C ALA A 154 13.21 -9.33 12.41
N VAL A 155 12.03 -8.90 11.95
CA VAL A 155 10.90 -9.81 11.67
C VAL A 155 11.01 -10.42 10.28
N GLY A 156 11.43 -9.65 9.28
CA GLY A 156 11.50 -10.07 7.88
C GLY A 156 10.16 -10.53 7.31
N PRO A 157 9.16 -9.63 7.21
CA PRO A 157 7.83 -9.99 6.74
C PRO A 157 7.88 -10.53 5.31
N THR A 158 7.03 -11.51 4.98
CA THR A 158 6.97 -12.08 3.63
C THR A 158 6.54 -11.03 2.60
N LEU A 159 5.54 -10.21 2.94
CA LEU A 159 5.06 -9.09 2.15
C LEU A 159 5.17 -7.79 2.94
N LEU A 160 5.78 -6.78 2.33
CA LEU A 160 5.77 -5.42 2.85
C LEU A 160 5.04 -4.52 1.87
N VAL A 161 4.01 -3.81 2.37
CA VAL A 161 3.22 -2.88 1.58
C VAL A 161 3.58 -1.44 1.95
N GLY A 162 4.19 -0.71 1.02
CA GLY A 162 4.48 0.71 1.15
C GLY A 162 3.35 1.56 0.57
N LEU A 163 2.61 2.25 1.41
CA LEU A 163 1.57 3.20 1.01
C LEU A 163 2.20 4.58 0.82
N LEU A 164 2.14 5.13 -0.39
CA LEU A 164 2.89 6.33 -0.74
C LEU A 164 1.99 7.43 -1.32
N MET A 165 2.33 8.67 -1.03
CA MET A 165 1.85 9.89 -1.67
C MET A 165 3.03 10.55 -2.39
N ASP A 166 3.58 9.87 -3.40
CA ASP A 166 4.77 10.29 -4.14
C ASP A 166 4.49 10.34 -5.66
N GLY A 167 5.49 10.72 -6.46
CA GLY A 167 5.46 10.58 -7.90
C GLY A 167 5.56 9.12 -8.39
N PRO A 168 5.88 8.90 -9.67
CA PRO A 168 5.94 7.57 -10.30
C PRO A 168 6.78 6.55 -9.55
N GLN A 169 6.33 5.31 -9.55
CA GLN A 169 6.98 4.20 -8.88
C GLN A 169 7.99 3.53 -9.81
N TRP A 170 9.24 4.00 -9.76
CA TRP A 170 10.35 3.48 -10.56
C TRP A 170 11.48 2.97 -9.67
N GLU A 171 12.21 1.98 -10.16
CA GLU A 171 13.39 1.43 -9.48
C GLU A 171 14.44 2.51 -9.16
N SER A 172 14.66 3.43 -10.11
CA SER A 172 15.63 4.52 -9.99
C SER A 172 15.22 5.64 -9.02
N ARG A 173 13.99 5.60 -8.49
CA ARG A 173 13.51 6.56 -7.49
C ARG A 173 13.71 6.02 -6.08
N TRP A 174 13.56 6.90 -5.10
CA TRP A 174 13.77 6.53 -3.70
C TRP A 174 12.90 5.33 -3.26
N PRO A 175 11.61 5.17 -3.63
CA PRO A 175 10.84 4.02 -3.19
C PRO A 175 11.43 2.71 -3.71
N GLY A 176 11.81 2.66 -5.00
CA GLY A 176 12.44 1.50 -5.62
C GLY A 176 13.78 1.14 -4.99
N ARG A 177 14.61 2.12 -4.65
CA ARG A 177 15.88 1.89 -3.94
C ARG A 177 15.68 1.26 -2.56
N TYR A 178 14.76 1.79 -1.75
CA TYR A 178 14.52 1.24 -0.40
C TYR A 178 13.73 -0.07 -0.42
N ALA A 179 12.82 -0.25 -1.38
CA ALA A 179 12.19 -1.54 -1.64
C ALA A 179 13.23 -2.61 -2.01
N THR A 180 14.26 -2.23 -2.78
CA THR A 180 15.38 -3.13 -3.09
C THR A 180 16.15 -3.53 -1.84
N VAL A 181 16.48 -2.60 -0.95
CA VAL A 181 17.16 -2.92 0.32
C VAL A 181 16.36 -3.97 1.09
N LEU A 182 15.07 -3.73 1.32
CA LEU A 182 14.18 -4.64 2.05
C LEU A 182 13.99 -6.00 1.39
N ALA A 183 14.03 -6.05 0.07
CA ALA A 183 13.92 -7.30 -0.67
C ALA A 183 15.22 -8.12 -0.68
N GLU A 184 16.38 -7.48 -0.59
CA GLU A 184 17.64 -8.21 -0.45
C GLU A 184 17.90 -8.62 1.02
N ASP A 185 17.54 -7.76 1.97
CA ASP A 185 17.64 -8.01 3.41
C ASP A 185 16.57 -7.17 4.14
N PRO A 186 15.53 -7.79 4.71
CA PRO A 186 15.47 -9.17 5.23
C PRO A 186 14.86 -10.21 4.27
N GLY A 187 14.73 -9.92 2.98
CA GLY A 187 14.14 -10.86 2.01
C GLY A 187 12.64 -10.69 1.78
N CYS A 188 12.12 -9.46 1.97
CA CYS A 188 10.70 -9.16 1.76
C CYS A 188 10.33 -9.18 0.26
N SER A 189 9.10 -9.57 -0.05
CA SER A 189 8.46 -9.09 -1.28
C SER A 189 7.84 -7.73 -0.98
N VAL A 190 8.16 -6.71 -1.76
CA VAL A 190 7.77 -5.33 -1.48
C VAL A 190 6.84 -4.83 -2.59
N LEU A 191 5.64 -4.41 -2.20
CA LEU A 191 4.71 -3.67 -3.04
C LEU A 191 4.67 -2.23 -2.57
N THR A 192 5.05 -1.29 -3.43
CA THR A 192 4.78 0.13 -3.21
C THR A 192 3.62 0.58 -4.09
N VAL A 193 2.73 1.43 -3.56
CA VAL A 193 1.58 1.95 -4.30
C VAL A 193 1.39 3.42 -4.01
N THR A 194 1.10 4.20 -5.05
CA THR A 194 0.83 5.64 -4.94
C THR A 194 -0.40 6.09 -5.71
N SER A 195 -0.81 7.34 -5.46
CA SER A 195 -1.97 7.93 -6.11
C SER A 195 -1.60 8.54 -7.46
N LEU A 196 -2.46 8.30 -8.46
CA LEU A 196 -2.32 8.92 -9.78
C LEU A 196 -2.38 10.46 -9.70
N GLY A 197 -3.08 11.01 -8.69
CA GLY A 197 -3.12 12.44 -8.42
C GLY A 197 -1.73 13.03 -8.14
N MET A 198 -0.93 12.36 -7.30
CA MET A 198 0.43 12.81 -7.00
C MET A 198 1.39 12.63 -8.18
N ILE A 199 1.24 11.56 -8.95
CA ILE A 199 2.00 11.37 -10.19
C ILE A 199 1.75 12.52 -11.16
N ARG A 200 0.47 12.85 -11.40
CA ARG A 200 0.07 13.97 -12.27
C ARG A 200 0.61 15.29 -11.75
N ARG A 201 0.53 15.55 -10.44
CA ARG A 201 1.12 16.76 -9.83
C ARG A 201 2.63 16.84 -9.97
N SER A 202 3.32 15.71 -9.98
CA SER A 202 4.78 15.65 -10.16
C SER A 202 5.25 15.86 -11.61
N THR A 203 4.31 15.91 -12.56
CA THR A 203 4.58 16.03 -13.98
C THR A 203 4.64 17.51 -14.38
N PRO A 204 5.76 17.97 -14.98
CA PRO A 204 5.85 19.34 -15.46
C PRO A 204 4.80 19.67 -16.54
N PRO A 205 4.36 20.94 -16.64
CA PRO A 205 3.46 21.37 -17.71
C PRO A 205 4.00 20.98 -19.09
N GLY A 206 3.11 20.52 -19.98
CA GLY A 206 3.46 20.12 -21.35
C GLY A 206 4.05 18.71 -21.50
N LYS A 207 4.19 17.94 -20.41
CA LYS A 207 4.58 16.54 -20.46
C LYS A 207 3.39 15.63 -20.16
N SER A 208 3.33 14.48 -20.82
CA SER A 208 2.36 13.43 -20.46
C SER A 208 2.77 12.79 -19.14
N PRO A 209 1.85 12.68 -18.17
CA PRO A 209 2.18 12.06 -16.90
C PRO A 209 2.40 10.55 -17.11
N PRO A 210 3.50 9.98 -16.57
CA PRO A 210 3.62 8.54 -16.40
C PRO A 210 2.43 7.94 -15.63
N CYS A 211 2.25 6.62 -15.73
CA CYS A 211 1.17 5.90 -15.04
C CYS A 211 1.69 4.69 -14.25
N GLU A 212 2.98 4.63 -13.92
CA GLU A 212 3.54 3.65 -12.98
C GLU A 212 3.07 3.97 -11.55
N ILE A 213 1.90 3.45 -11.19
CA ILE A 213 1.23 3.71 -9.89
C ILE A 213 1.75 2.81 -8.77
N ALA A 214 2.45 1.74 -9.11
CA ALA A 214 2.98 0.79 -8.15
C ALA A 214 4.34 0.24 -8.60
N LEU A 215 5.11 -0.30 -7.67
CA LEU A 215 6.34 -1.05 -7.96
C LEU A 215 6.37 -2.31 -7.10
N TRP A 216 6.67 -3.44 -7.75
CA TRP A 216 6.94 -4.71 -7.12
C TRP A 216 8.44 -4.98 -7.11
N LYS A 217 8.96 -5.45 -5.98
CA LYS A 217 10.35 -5.89 -5.86
C LYS A 217 10.41 -7.10 -4.95
N GLU A 218 10.94 -8.20 -5.47
CA GLU A 218 11.14 -9.45 -4.73
C GLU A 218 12.64 -9.83 -4.66
N PRO A 219 13.02 -10.70 -3.70
CA PRO A 219 14.42 -11.05 -3.49
C PRO A 219 15.02 -11.73 -4.73
N GLY A 220 16.16 -11.21 -5.20
CA GLY A 220 16.89 -11.77 -6.33
C GLY A 220 16.29 -11.51 -7.72
N ALA A 221 15.20 -10.73 -7.83
CA ALA A 221 14.63 -10.29 -9.11
C ALA A 221 14.82 -8.78 -9.31
N ALA A 222 14.79 -8.29 -10.55
CA ALA A 222 14.75 -6.86 -10.81
C ALA A 222 13.43 -6.24 -10.30
N ALA A 223 13.45 -4.94 -9.96
CA ALA A 223 12.21 -4.26 -9.61
C ALA A 223 11.32 -4.06 -10.85
N GLU A 224 10.02 -4.31 -10.70
CA GLU A 224 9.02 -4.17 -11.76
C GLU A 224 8.13 -2.97 -11.47
N SER A 225 8.15 -1.98 -12.36
CA SER A 225 7.24 -0.82 -12.28
C SER A 225 5.90 -1.19 -12.92
N LEU A 226 4.80 -1.01 -12.20
CA LEU A 226 3.48 -1.46 -12.59
C LEU A 226 2.67 -0.30 -13.15
N THR A 227 2.48 -0.29 -14.47
CA THR A 227 1.78 0.77 -15.19
C THR A 227 0.27 0.55 -15.17
N LEU A 228 -0.49 1.53 -14.70
CA LEU A 228 -1.93 1.61 -14.88
C LEU A 228 -2.25 1.89 -16.36
N PRO A 229 -2.90 0.99 -17.10
CA PRO A 229 -3.19 1.23 -18.50
C PRO A 229 -4.20 2.37 -18.67
N ALA A 230 -4.19 3.02 -19.83
CA ALA A 230 -5.10 4.12 -20.12
C ALA A 230 -6.57 3.71 -19.88
N ASN A 231 -7.35 4.60 -19.26
CA ASN A 231 -8.77 4.39 -18.94
C ASN A 231 -9.08 3.24 -17.96
N HIS A 232 -8.07 2.67 -17.29
CA HIS A 232 -8.27 1.72 -16.19
C HIS A 232 -8.28 2.45 -14.85
N HIS A 233 -8.86 1.80 -13.84
CA HIS A 233 -9.13 2.38 -12.53
C HIS A 233 -8.31 1.73 -11.41
N GLY A 234 -7.72 0.57 -11.66
CA GLY A 234 -6.85 -0.14 -10.73
C GLY A 234 -6.05 -1.23 -11.42
N LEU A 235 -5.22 -1.91 -10.63
CA LEU A 235 -4.44 -3.07 -11.06
C LEU A 235 -4.86 -4.30 -10.23
N LEU A 236 -4.99 -5.43 -10.91
CA LEU A 236 -5.14 -6.76 -10.34
C LEU A 236 -3.78 -7.45 -10.39
N LEU A 237 -3.30 -7.88 -9.21
CA LEU A 237 -2.02 -8.56 -9.07
C LEU A 237 -2.29 -10.01 -8.68
N ALA A 238 -1.76 -10.94 -9.46
CA ALA A 238 -1.75 -12.36 -9.12
C ALA A 238 -0.43 -12.70 -8.42
N LEU A 239 -0.51 -13.18 -7.17
CA LEU A 239 0.65 -13.57 -6.38
C LEU A 239 0.69 -15.09 -6.18
N THR A 240 1.87 -15.69 -6.30
CA THR A 240 2.09 -17.11 -5.99
C THR A 240 2.85 -17.26 -4.68
N LEU A 241 2.34 -18.10 -3.79
CA LEU A 241 3.03 -18.48 -2.56
C LEU A 241 3.97 -19.66 -2.85
N ALA A 242 5.27 -19.44 -2.73
CA ALA A 242 6.29 -20.45 -2.88
C ALA A 242 6.93 -20.82 -1.53
N PRO A 243 7.32 -22.08 -1.29
CA PRO A 243 8.14 -22.44 -0.15
C PRO A 243 9.46 -21.67 -0.15
N ASP A 244 9.86 -21.18 1.02
CA ASP A 244 11.09 -20.43 1.24
C ASP A 244 11.78 -20.95 2.51
N PRO A 245 12.49 -22.08 2.43
CA PRO A 245 13.17 -22.66 3.58
C PRO A 245 14.22 -21.66 4.08
N ARG A 246 13.98 -21.09 5.26
CA ARG A 246 14.91 -20.15 5.86
C ARG A 246 16.03 -20.90 6.55
N GLN A 247 17.23 -20.36 6.40
CA GLN A 247 18.43 -20.90 7.01
C GLN A 247 19.06 -19.82 7.89
N THR A 248 19.36 -20.17 9.14
CA THR A 248 20.13 -19.29 10.02
C THR A 248 21.58 -19.19 9.54
N LEU A 249 22.31 -18.17 10.01
CA LEU A 249 23.72 -17.94 9.63
C LEU A 249 24.62 -19.16 9.91
N ASP A 250 24.31 -19.93 10.94
CA ASP A 250 24.99 -21.19 11.31
C ASP A 250 24.44 -22.43 10.59
N ARG A 251 23.68 -22.24 9.51
CA ARG A 251 23.15 -23.27 8.59
C ARG A 251 22.03 -24.15 9.15
N ARG A 252 21.43 -23.83 10.29
CA ARG A 252 20.22 -24.54 10.74
C ARG A 252 19.04 -24.13 9.87
N ALA A 253 18.37 -25.12 9.28
CA ALA A 253 17.16 -24.90 8.50
C ALA A 253 15.93 -24.99 9.41
N ASP A 254 14.95 -24.15 9.14
CA ASP A 254 13.63 -24.29 9.76
C ASP A 254 12.89 -25.52 9.15
N GLN A 255 12.19 -26.29 10.00
CA GLN A 255 11.41 -27.47 9.61
C GLN A 255 9.95 -27.13 9.21
N ALA A 256 9.47 -25.94 9.57
CA ALA A 256 8.10 -25.46 9.39
C ALA A 256 7.86 -24.77 8.03
N GLY A 257 8.92 -24.47 7.28
CA GLY A 257 8.92 -23.82 5.98
C GLY A 257 8.44 -22.37 6.04
N GLY A 258 9.35 -21.42 5.88
CA GLY A 258 8.98 -20.07 5.46
C GLY A 258 8.26 -20.08 4.11
N ALA A 259 7.56 -18.99 3.79
CA ALA A 259 6.97 -18.79 2.48
C ALA A 259 7.36 -17.44 1.89
N ARG A 260 7.44 -17.40 0.56
CA ARG A 260 7.70 -16.20 -0.24
C ARG A 260 6.55 -15.96 -1.21
N LEU A 261 6.19 -14.70 -1.39
CA LEU A 261 5.25 -14.30 -2.43
C LEU A 261 6.02 -13.89 -3.68
N ARG A 262 5.54 -14.28 -4.84
CA ARG A 262 6.08 -13.84 -6.13
C ARG A 262 4.99 -13.23 -6.96
N LEU A 263 5.33 -12.21 -7.74
CA LEU A 263 4.40 -11.65 -8.72
C LEU A 263 4.34 -12.59 -9.93
N SER A 264 3.14 -13.06 -10.23
CA SER A 264 2.90 -14.02 -11.31
C SER A 264 2.09 -13.43 -12.46
N GLY A 265 1.43 -12.28 -12.24
CA GLY A 265 0.67 -11.59 -13.28
C GLY A 265 0.16 -10.23 -12.81
N VAL A 266 -0.03 -9.33 -13.76
CA VAL A 266 -0.55 -7.97 -13.55
C VAL A 266 -1.54 -7.66 -14.66
N GLN A 267 -2.72 -7.17 -14.30
CA GLN A 267 -3.74 -6.77 -15.25
C GLN A 267 -4.40 -5.46 -14.83
N GLY A 268 -4.72 -4.60 -15.79
CA GLY A 268 -5.54 -3.42 -15.52
C GLY A 268 -6.99 -3.82 -15.32
N VAL A 269 -7.66 -3.20 -14.34
CA VAL A 269 -9.11 -3.37 -14.13
C VAL A 269 -9.84 -2.09 -14.52
N LYS A 270 -10.86 -2.22 -15.36
CA LYS A 270 -11.64 -1.10 -15.88
C LYS A 270 -13.14 -1.34 -15.66
N LEU A 271 -13.78 -0.47 -14.90
CA LEU A 271 -15.23 -0.38 -14.87
C LEU A 271 -15.77 0.05 -16.25
N GLN A 272 -16.71 -0.74 -16.80
CA GLN A 272 -17.33 -0.44 -18.08
C GLN A 272 -18.38 0.68 -17.96
N ARG A 273 -19.25 0.65 -16.94
CA ARG A 273 -20.07 1.76 -16.45
C ARG A 273 -20.31 1.66 -14.94
N PHE A 274 -20.48 2.80 -14.27
CA PHE A 274 -20.91 2.83 -12.87
C PHE A 274 -22.36 2.35 -12.71
N ASP A 275 -23.19 2.57 -13.74
CA ASP A 275 -24.61 2.21 -13.76
C ASP A 275 -24.85 0.69 -13.86
N ASP A 276 -23.81 -0.12 -14.12
CA ASP A 276 -23.90 -1.58 -14.24
C ASP A 276 -23.99 -2.28 -12.86
N PHE A 277 -23.96 -1.52 -11.76
CA PHE A 277 -24.04 -2.04 -10.39
C PHE A 277 -25.21 -1.45 -9.57
N PRO A 278 -26.46 -1.56 -10.03
CA PRO A 278 -27.63 -1.01 -9.33
C PRO A 278 -27.85 -1.66 -7.95
N ASP A 279 -27.42 -2.92 -7.77
CA ASP A 279 -27.55 -3.67 -6.52
C ASP A 279 -26.47 -3.34 -5.46
N LEU A 280 -25.54 -2.42 -5.76
CA LEU A 280 -24.55 -1.91 -4.80
C LEU A 280 -25.00 -0.62 -4.10
N GLU A 281 -26.12 -0.04 -4.50
CA GLU A 281 -26.85 0.92 -3.66
C GLU A 281 -27.67 0.15 -2.61
N VAL A 282 -27.96 0.79 -1.47
CA VAL A 282 -28.55 0.24 -0.21
C VAL A 282 -27.49 -0.32 0.78
N SER A 283 -27.36 0.12 2.03
CA SER A 283 -28.00 1.17 2.84
C SER A 283 -26.91 2.06 3.46
N ALA A 284 -27.19 3.36 3.59
CA ALA A 284 -26.47 4.24 4.50
C ALA A 284 -26.68 3.83 5.96
#